data_AF-A0A3R6KR88-F1
#
_entry.id   AF-A0A3R6KR88-F1
#
_cell.length_a   1.000
_cell.length_b   1.000
_cell.length_c   1.000
_cell.angle_alpha   90.00
_cell.angle_beta   90.00
_cell.angle_gamma   90.00
#
_symmetry.space_group_name_H-M   'P 1'
#
loop_
_entity.id
_entity.type
_entity.pdbx_description
1 polymer ?
#
loop_
_entity_poly.entity_id
_entity_poly.type
_entity_poly.pdbx_seq_one_letter_code
_entity_poly.pdbx_strand_id
1 'polypeptide(L)'
;MLYVRDKVAKLGNVILGGEVTSVEITEAGSVYVAQDEKGRYKKSQPVGYENGKVNIDILLEDMSGYSTLAQLRDMQNLFKGNGQDKPKLLPIVNDDCAARGITQVYFKTLTSKKVISESKRIATLELWAPNIGTVKVIKKKKSTKKKKSTKSKRSKSKKSRTKSPARDSRSTNRAKKRARKITKKR
;
A
#
# COMPACT_ATOMS: atom_id res chain seq x y z
N MET A 1 8.70 -10.81 -41.11
CA MET A 1 7.88 -10.49 -39.92
C MET A 1 8.67 -10.89 -38.69
N LEU A 2 9.07 -9.92 -37.87
CA LEU A 2 9.90 -10.14 -36.70
C LEU A 2 8.95 -10.37 -35.52
N TYR A 3 8.73 -11.63 -35.15
CA TYR A 3 7.98 -11.96 -33.94
C TYR A 3 8.81 -11.48 -32.74
N VAL A 4 8.48 -10.29 -32.24
CA VAL A 4 8.91 -9.87 -30.92
C VAL A 4 8.19 -10.82 -29.97
N ARG A 5 8.85 -11.91 -29.59
CA ARG A 5 8.42 -12.73 -28.45
C ARG A 5 8.43 -11.81 -27.25
N ASP A 6 7.26 -11.45 -26.73
CA ASP A 6 7.18 -10.70 -25.48
C ASP A 6 8.01 -11.45 -24.45
N LYS A 7 8.96 -10.72 -23.86
CA LYS A 7 10.01 -11.28 -23.02
C LYS A 7 9.34 -11.88 -21.78
N VAL A 8 9.06 -13.17 -21.91
CA VAL A 8 8.78 -14.19 -20.90
C VAL A 8 8.83 -13.64 -19.49
N ALA A 9 7.69 -13.66 -18.80
CA ALA A 9 7.61 -13.41 -17.38
C ALA A 9 8.71 -14.21 -16.67
N LYS A 10 9.77 -13.54 -16.21
CA LYS A 10 10.81 -14.21 -15.43
C LYS A 10 10.24 -14.43 -14.05
N LEU A 11 10.28 -15.68 -13.59
CA LEU A 11 9.78 -16.05 -12.29
C LEU A 11 10.94 -16.65 -11.50
N GLY A 12 11.39 -15.94 -10.47
CA GLY A 12 12.68 -16.24 -9.87
C GLY A 12 13.84 -15.91 -10.81
N ASN A 13 14.80 -16.82 -10.89
CA ASN A 13 15.94 -16.76 -11.80
C ASN A 13 15.72 -17.62 -13.06
N VAL A 14 14.51 -18.14 -13.24
CA VAL A 14 14.17 -19.09 -14.30
C VAL A 14 13.23 -18.42 -15.30
N ILE A 15 13.56 -18.59 -16.57
CA ILE A 15 12.70 -18.23 -17.69
C ILE A 15 11.66 -19.34 -17.79
N LEU A 16 10.38 -19.01 -17.66
CA LEU A 16 9.30 -19.99 -17.81
C LEU A 16 9.42 -20.63 -19.20
N GLY A 17 9.46 -21.96 -19.25
CA GLY A 17 9.50 -22.70 -20.51
C GLY A 17 8.16 -22.57 -21.25
N GLY A 18 8.22 -22.49 -22.58
CA GLY A 18 7.04 -22.33 -23.43
C GLY A 18 6.74 -20.88 -23.81
N GLU A 19 5.60 -20.69 -24.46
CA GLU A 19 5.10 -19.39 -24.91
C GLU A 19 4.03 -18.89 -23.95
N VAL A 20 4.24 -17.73 -23.32
CA VAL A 20 3.24 -17.09 -22.48
C VAL A 20 2.14 -16.55 -23.39
N THR A 21 0.93 -17.09 -23.28
CA THR A 21 -0.21 -16.70 -24.11
C THR A 21 -1.08 -15.65 -23.45
N SER A 22 -1.13 -15.62 -22.11
CA SER A 22 -1.94 -14.66 -21.37
C SER A 22 -1.33 -14.37 -20.00
N VAL A 23 -1.41 -13.10 -19.59
CA VAL A 23 -1.16 -12.67 -18.21
C VAL A 23 -2.36 -11.87 -17.74
N GLU A 24 -3.08 -12.40 -16.76
CA GLU A 24 -4.23 -11.75 -16.14
C GLU A 24 -3.87 -11.37 -14.71
N ILE A 25 -4.12 -10.11 -14.34
CA ILE A 25 -3.92 -9.65 -12.98
C ILE A 25 -5.23 -9.12 -12.43
N THR A 26 -5.65 -9.65 -11.30
CA THR A 26 -6.89 -9.30 -10.59
C THR A 26 -6.55 -8.76 -9.20
N GLU A 27 -7.12 -7.61 -8.87
CA GLU A 27 -6.98 -6.97 -7.56
C GLU A 27 -8.37 -6.57 -7.09
N ALA A 28 -8.74 -6.97 -5.86
CA ALA A 28 -10.05 -6.70 -5.30
C ALA A 28 -9.92 -5.82 -4.05
N GLY A 29 -10.84 -4.88 -3.89
CA GLY A 29 -11.01 -4.13 -2.63
C GLY A 29 -11.85 -4.96 -1.65
N SER A 30 -11.41 -5.06 -0.39
CA SER A 30 -12.19 -5.70 0.66
C SER A 30 -13.15 -4.69 1.30
N VAL A 31 -14.44 -5.02 1.28
CA VAL A 31 -15.53 -4.21 1.83
C VAL A 31 -16.27 -5.03 2.88
N TYR A 32 -16.35 -4.51 4.11
CA TYR A 32 -17.10 -5.13 5.18
C TYR A 32 -18.52 -4.61 5.16
N VAL A 33 -19.48 -5.53 5.13
CA VAL A 33 -20.89 -5.23 5.28
C VAL A 33 -21.32 -5.77 6.64
N ALA A 34 -21.52 -4.88 7.61
CA ALA A 34 -22.05 -5.29 8.90
C ALA A 34 -23.53 -5.71 8.73
N GLN A 35 -23.92 -6.82 9.36
CA GLN A 35 -25.31 -7.27 9.41
C GLN A 35 -25.82 -7.16 10.86
N ASP A 36 -27.00 -6.59 11.05
CA ASP A 36 -27.65 -6.56 12.36
C ASP A 36 -28.24 -7.92 12.74
N GLU A 37 -28.50 -8.17 14.03
CA GLU A 37 -29.11 -9.40 14.57
C GLU A 37 -30.46 -9.76 13.94
N LYS A 38 -31.10 -8.81 13.24
CA LYS A 38 -32.35 -8.98 12.48
C LYS A 38 -32.12 -9.23 10.97
N GLY A 39 -30.89 -9.52 10.54
CA GLY A 39 -30.52 -9.81 9.16
C GLY A 39 -30.46 -8.58 8.23
N ARG A 40 -30.67 -7.36 8.73
CA ARG A 40 -30.62 -6.13 7.93
C ARG A 40 -29.16 -5.70 7.72
N TYR A 41 -28.79 -5.45 6.47
CA TYR A 41 -27.46 -4.94 6.11
C TYR A 41 -27.32 -3.47 6.54
N LYS A 42 -26.23 -3.17 7.26
CA LYS A 42 -25.78 -1.81 7.54
C LYS A 42 -24.95 -1.25 6.38
N LYS A 43 -24.60 0.03 6.47
CA LYS A 43 -23.71 0.69 5.49
C LYS A 43 -22.40 -0.07 5.37
N SER A 44 -21.96 -0.29 4.13
CA SER A 44 -20.68 -0.91 3.81
C SER A 44 -19.51 0.00 4.19
N GLN A 45 -18.46 -0.58 4.77
CA GLN A 45 -17.23 0.12 5.15
C GLN A 45 -16.03 -0.49 4.41
N PRO A 46 -15.19 0.32 3.74
CA PRO A 46 -13.96 -0.17 3.13
C PRO A 46 -13.00 -0.66 4.23
N VAL A 47 -12.46 -1.87 4.07
CA VAL A 47 -11.54 -2.52 5.02
C VAL A 47 -10.11 -2.49 4.51
N GLY A 48 -9.93 -2.59 3.19
CA GLY A 48 -8.63 -2.55 2.56
C GLY A 48 -8.64 -3.14 1.16
N TYR A 49 -7.53 -3.75 0.79
CA TYR A 49 -7.35 -4.45 -0.48
C TYR A 49 -6.99 -5.91 -0.19
N GLU A 50 -7.52 -6.80 -1.03
CA GLU A 50 -7.13 -8.21 -1.05
C GLU A 50 -5.79 -8.38 -1.77
N ASN A 51 -5.15 -9.51 -1.56
CA ASN A 51 -3.92 -9.86 -2.28
C ASN A 51 -4.22 -9.95 -3.78
N GLY A 52 -3.35 -9.35 -4.60
CA GLY A 52 -3.46 -9.47 -6.05
C GLY A 52 -3.30 -10.92 -6.50
N LYS A 53 -4.11 -11.36 -7.44
CA LYS A 53 -4.02 -12.68 -8.07
C LYS A 53 -3.53 -12.51 -9.50
N VAL A 54 -2.47 -13.22 -9.85
CA VAL A 54 -1.88 -13.24 -11.18
C VAL A 54 -2.10 -14.63 -11.77
N ASN A 55 -2.83 -14.72 -12.87
CA ASN A 55 -2.94 -15.93 -13.68
C ASN A 55 -2.04 -15.80 -14.90
N ILE A 56 -1.28 -16.85 -15.20
CA ILE A 56 -0.43 -16.90 -16.40
C ILE A 56 -0.78 -18.18 -17.15
N ASP A 57 -1.18 -18.05 -18.41
CA ASP A 57 -1.34 -19.18 -19.31
C ASP A 57 -0.10 -19.32 -20.19
N ILE A 58 0.38 -20.56 -20.27
CA ILE A 58 1.59 -20.93 -20.99
C ILE A 58 1.27 -22.07 -21.94
N LEU A 59 1.58 -21.87 -23.21
CA LEU A 59 1.55 -22.91 -24.22
C LEU A 59 2.91 -23.64 -24.25
N LEU A 60 2.88 -24.93 -23.96
CA LEU A 60 4.02 -25.83 -24.04
C LEU A 60 3.92 -26.64 -25.32
N GLU A 61 4.99 -26.61 -26.10
CA GLU A 61 5.17 -27.38 -27.33
C GLU A 61 6.46 -28.20 -27.23
N ASP A 62 6.49 -29.35 -27.90
CA ASP A 62 7.71 -30.18 -27.95
C ASP A 62 8.78 -29.45 -28.78
N MET A 63 9.90 -29.14 -28.16
CA MET A 63 11.07 -28.58 -28.84
C MET A 63 12.10 -29.68 -29.12
N SER A 64 13.06 -29.43 -30.01
CA SER A 64 14.13 -30.38 -30.34
C SER A 64 14.91 -30.83 -29.08
N GLY A 65 14.56 -31.99 -28.54
CA GLY A 65 15.14 -32.58 -27.33
C GLY A 65 14.52 -32.15 -26.00
N TYR A 66 13.46 -31.33 -25.99
CA TYR A 66 12.81 -30.87 -24.75
C TYR A 66 11.30 -31.03 -24.84
N SER A 67 10.80 -32.14 -24.28
CA SER A 67 9.38 -32.49 -24.31
C SER A 67 8.55 -31.59 -23.40
N THR A 68 7.27 -31.46 -23.72
CA THR A 68 6.26 -30.78 -22.89
C THR A 68 6.18 -31.34 -21.46
N LEU A 69 6.49 -32.63 -21.28
CA LEU A 69 6.55 -33.27 -19.96
C LEU A 69 7.78 -32.84 -19.16
N ALA A 70 8.95 -32.73 -19.82
CA ALA A 70 10.16 -32.23 -19.18
C ALA A 70 9.99 -30.76 -18.76
N GLN A 71 9.44 -29.94 -19.65
CA GLN A 71 9.05 -28.54 -19.37
C GLN A 71 8.17 -28.41 -18.13
N LEU A 72 7.12 -29.24 -18.05
CA LEU A 72 6.21 -29.21 -16.91
C LEU A 72 6.87 -29.67 -15.60
N ARG A 73 7.76 -30.67 -15.67
CA ARG A 73 8.50 -31.15 -14.50
C ARG A 73 9.44 -30.07 -13.98
N ASP A 74 10.13 -29.36 -14.86
CA ASP A 74 11.04 -28.28 -14.47
C ASP A 74 10.28 -27.09 -13.89
N MET A 75 9.12 -26.75 -14.44
CA MET A 75 8.20 -25.78 -13.83
C MET A 75 7.75 -26.21 -12.44
N GLN A 76 7.33 -27.46 -12.26
CA GLN A 76 6.91 -27.98 -10.95
C GLN A 76 8.04 -27.88 -9.93
N ASN A 77 9.27 -28.22 -10.32
CA ASN A 77 10.46 -28.15 -9.47
C ASN A 77 10.81 -26.71 -9.06
N LEU A 78 10.53 -25.71 -9.90
CA LEU A 78 10.75 -24.29 -9.57
C LEU A 78 9.92 -23.84 -8.37
N PHE A 79 8.71 -24.37 -8.25
CA PHE A 79 7.75 -23.99 -7.21
C PHE A 79 7.82 -24.86 -5.97
N LYS A 80 8.05 -26.16 -6.18
CA LYS A 80 8.05 -27.16 -5.12
C LYS A 80 9.29 -28.03 -5.29
N GLY A 81 10.41 -27.54 -4.78
CA GLY A 81 11.62 -28.33 -4.66
C GLY A 81 11.43 -29.52 -3.70
N ASN A 82 12.26 -30.55 -3.87
CA ASN A 82 12.24 -31.71 -2.98
C ASN A 82 12.48 -31.27 -1.52
N GLY A 83 11.56 -31.62 -0.62
CA GLY A 83 11.64 -31.28 0.81
C GLY A 83 11.18 -29.88 1.19
N GLN A 84 10.50 -29.15 0.29
CA GLN A 84 9.96 -27.83 0.59
C GLN A 84 8.48 -27.90 1.02
N ASP A 85 8.22 -27.58 2.30
CA ASP A 85 6.86 -27.58 2.86
C ASP A 85 6.11 -26.24 2.69
N LYS A 86 6.85 -25.14 2.53
CA LYS A 86 6.28 -23.77 2.45
C LYS A 86 6.59 -23.12 1.10
N PRO A 87 5.62 -22.45 0.45
CA PRO A 87 5.87 -21.76 -0.82
C PRO A 87 6.86 -20.60 -0.62
N LYS A 88 7.84 -20.51 -1.52
CA LYS A 88 8.85 -19.45 -1.51
C LYS A 88 8.32 -18.22 -2.22
N LEU A 89 8.71 -17.04 -1.73
CA LEU A 89 8.47 -15.78 -2.41
C LEU A 89 9.41 -15.67 -3.63
N LEU A 90 8.84 -15.55 -4.83
CA LEU A 90 9.57 -15.49 -6.09
C LEU A 90 9.48 -14.10 -6.69
N PRO A 91 10.59 -13.49 -7.15
CA PRO A 91 10.52 -12.26 -7.94
C PRO A 91 9.82 -12.53 -9.27
N ILE A 92 8.98 -11.60 -9.71
CA ILE A 92 8.35 -11.63 -11.02
C ILE A 92 8.78 -10.39 -11.82
N VAL A 93 9.12 -10.60 -13.08
CA VAL A 93 9.42 -9.52 -14.02
C VAL A 93 8.42 -9.58 -15.16
N ASN A 94 7.42 -8.71 -15.10
CA ASN A 94 6.46 -8.46 -16.17
C ASN A 94 6.04 -6.98 -16.12
N ASP A 95 5.78 -6.38 -17.27
CA ASP A 95 5.45 -4.95 -17.36
C ASP A 95 4.10 -4.65 -16.68
N ASP A 96 3.09 -5.51 -16.85
CA ASP A 96 1.79 -5.33 -16.19
C ASP A 96 1.89 -5.52 -14.66
N CYS A 97 2.72 -6.47 -14.22
CA CYS A 97 2.97 -6.67 -12.79
C CYS A 97 3.69 -5.45 -12.21
N ALA A 98 4.72 -4.95 -12.90
CA ALA A 98 5.48 -3.78 -12.48
C ALA A 98 4.62 -2.51 -12.43
N ALA A 99 3.70 -2.32 -13.39
CA ALA A 99 2.76 -1.21 -13.41
C ALA A 99 1.84 -1.18 -12.17
N ARG A 100 1.52 -2.37 -11.63
CA ARG A 100 0.73 -2.53 -10.39
C ARG A 100 1.59 -2.60 -9.12
N GLY A 101 2.92 -2.42 -9.26
CA GLY A 101 3.89 -2.50 -8.17
C GLY A 101 4.24 -3.92 -7.73
N ILE A 102 3.68 -4.95 -8.37
CA ILE A 102 3.91 -6.36 -8.06
C ILE A 102 5.32 -6.74 -8.53
N THR A 103 6.23 -6.91 -7.57
CA THR A 103 7.62 -7.31 -7.82
C THR A 103 7.91 -8.74 -7.37
N GLN A 104 7.08 -9.27 -6.47
CA GLN A 104 7.27 -10.57 -5.86
C GLN A 104 5.91 -11.25 -5.73
N VAL A 105 5.89 -12.57 -5.86
CA VAL A 105 4.67 -13.38 -5.83
C VAL A 105 4.91 -14.72 -5.15
N TYR A 106 3.87 -15.26 -4.54
CA TYR A 106 3.82 -16.62 -4.02
C TYR A 106 3.19 -17.54 -5.05
N PHE A 107 3.73 -18.75 -5.16
CA PHE A 107 3.07 -19.81 -5.89
C PHE A 107 1.84 -20.30 -5.14
N LYS A 108 0.72 -20.47 -5.86
CA LYS A 108 -0.50 -21.05 -5.31
C LYS A 108 -0.84 -22.37 -6.00
N THR A 109 -1.06 -22.35 -7.32
CA THR A 109 -1.41 -23.56 -8.08
C THR A 109 -0.75 -23.57 -9.45
N LEU A 110 -0.46 -24.78 -9.94
CA LEU A 110 -0.06 -25.07 -11.31
C LEU A 110 -1.03 -26.15 -11.81
N THR A 111 -1.76 -25.85 -12.87
CA THR A 111 -2.62 -26.82 -13.55
C THR A 111 -2.09 -27.02 -14.97
N SER A 112 -2.36 -28.20 -15.54
CA SER A 112 -1.99 -28.45 -16.94
C SER A 112 -3.07 -29.25 -17.65
N LYS A 113 -3.30 -28.90 -18.91
CA LYS A 113 -4.27 -29.53 -19.80
C LYS A 113 -3.55 -29.97 -21.07
N LYS A 114 -3.59 -31.26 -21.36
CA LYS A 114 -3.09 -31.81 -22.63
C LYS A 114 -4.19 -31.70 -23.69
N VAL A 115 -3.89 -31.04 -24.79
CA VAL A 115 -4.74 -31.01 -25.98
C VAL A 115 -4.23 -32.11 -26.92
N ILE A 116 -4.91 -33.25 -26.93
CA ILE A 116 -4.46 -34.46 -27.64
C ILE A 116 -4.41 -34.23 -29.15
N SER A 117 -5.31 -33.41 -29.69
CA SER A 117 -5.44 -33.12 -31.12
C SER A 117 -4.24 -32.37 -31.71
N GLU A 118 -3.53 -31.58 -30.91
CA GLU A 118 -2.47 -30.69 -31.42
C GLU A 118 -1.08 -31.04 -30.87
N SER A 119 -0.97 -32.09 -30.05
CA SER A 119 0.24 -32.41 -29.28
C SER A 119 0.75 -31.26 -28.41
N LYS A 120 -0.13 -30.30 -28.09
CA LYS A 120 0.16 -29.15 -27.23
C LYS A 120 -0.29 -29.40 -25.80
N ARG A 121 0.35 -28.72 -24.86
CA ARG A 121 -0.06 -28.71 -23.46
C ARG A 121 -0.17 -27.28 -22.99
N ILE A 122 -1.30 -26.93 -22.39
CA ILE A 122 -1.50 -25.62 -21.76
C ILE A 122 -1.22 -25.78 -20.28
N ALA A 123 -0.35 -24.95 -19.72
CA ALA A 123 -0.09 -24.86 -18.30
C ALA A 123 -0.59 -23.52 -17.78
N THR A 124 -1.42 -23.56 -16.74
CA THR A 124 -1.97 -22.36 -16.10
C THR A 124 -1.39 -22.23 -14.71
N LEU A 125 -0.79 -21.08 -14.43
CA LEU A 125 -0.19 -20.74 -13.14
C LEU A 125 -1.05 -19.73 -12.40
N GLU A 126 -1.40 -20.01 -11.15
CA GLU A 126 -2.00 -19.04 -10.24
C GLU A 126 -0.97 -18.61 -9.18
N LEU A 127 -0.74 -17.31 -9.12
CA LEU A 127 0.22 -16.68 -8.23
C LEU A 127 -0.48 -15.61 -7.38
N TRP A 128 0.00 -15.45 -6.14
CA TRP A 128 -0.48 -14.45 -5.21
C TRP A 128 0.55 -13.36 -4.99
N ALA A 129 0.23 -12.14 -5.36
CA ALA A 129 1.00 -10.96 -5.00
C ALA A 129 0.74 -10.62 -3.52
N PRO A 130 1.77 -10.63 -2.66
CA PRO A 130 1.60 -10.12 -1.31
C PRO A 130 1.19 -8.66 -1.38
N ASN A 131 0.27 -8.26 -0.50
CA ASN A 131 -0.11 -6.87 -0.36
C ASN A 131 1.13 -6.01 -0.10
N ILE A 132 1.49 -5.20 -1.10
CA ILE A 132 2.52 -4.18 -0.94
C ILE A 132 1.88 -3.10 -0.11
N GLY A 133 2.13 -3.13 1.20
CA GLY A 133 1.82 -2.00 2.06
C GLY A 133 2.46 -0.78 1.40
N THR A 134 1.63 0.11 0.86
CA THR A 134 2.09 1.35 0.25
C THR A 134 3.06 1.98 1.23
N VAL A 135 4.35 2.00 0.87
CA VAL A 135 5.35 2.69 1.67
C VAL A 135 4.96 4.15 1.57
N LYS A 136 4.19 4.63 2.55
CA LYS A 136 3.96 6.06 2.71
C LYS A 136 5.35 6.64 2.92
N VAL A 137 5.88 7.28 1.88
CA VAL A 137 7.04 8.15 2.00
C VAL A 137 6.57 9.28 2.91
N ILE A 138 6.74 9.08 4.22
CA ILE A 138 6.67 10.18 5.16
C ILE A 138 7.85 11.03 4.73
N LYS A 139 7.58 12.08 3.93
CA LYS A 139 8.55 13.16 3.72
C LYS A 139 8.93 13.57 5.14
N LYS A 140 10.14 13.18 5.57
CA LYS A 140 10.71 13.59 6.84
C LYS A 140 10.66 15.10 6.74
N LYS A 141 9.71 15.75 7.43
CA LYS A 141 9.74 17.20 7.60
C LYS A 141 11.17 17.46 8.04
N LYS A 142 11.94 18.18 7.22
CA LYS A 142 13.27 18.66 7.62
C LYS A 142 13.07 19.13 9.05
N SER A 143 13.68 18.42 9.99
CA SER A 143 13.72 18.86 11.36
C SER A 143 14.51 20.15 11.28
N THR A 144 13.81 21.27 11.16
CA THR A 144 14.35 22.56 11.54
C THR A 144 14.83 22.31 12.95
N LYS A 145 16.16 22.17 13.07
CA LYS A 145 16.89 21.99 14.32
C LYS A 145 16.32 23.04 15.25
N LYS A 146 15.40 22.63 16.13
CA LYS A 146 14.91 23.47 17.21
C LYS A 146 16.14 23.62 18.08
N LYS A 147 16.85 24.75 17.94
CA LYS A 147 17.98 25.11 18.81
C LYS A 147 17.53 24.77 20.21
N LYS A 148 18.23 23.83 20.86
CA LYS A 148 18.10 23.56 22.29
C LYS A 148 18.45 24.89 22.96
N SER A 149 17.44 25.69 23.28
CA SER A 149 17.59 26.79 24.21
C SER A 149 17.83 26.12 25.56
N THR A 150 19.08 26.17 26.01
CA THR A 150 19.47 25.92 27.40
C THR A 150 18.43 26.56 28.32
N LYS A 151 17.88 25.73 29.20
CA LYS A 151 16.84 26.10 30.17
C LYS A 151 17.44 27.11 31.14
N SER A 152 17.38 28.40 30.81
CA SER A 152 17.67 29.47 31.76
C SER A 152 16.63 29.41 32.85
N LYS A 153 17.09 29.31 34.10
CA LYS A 153 16.27 29.33 35.30
C LYS A 153 15.22 30.44 35.19
N ARG A 154 13.95 30.06 35.36
CA ARG A 154 12.78 30.93 35.27
C ARG A 154 12.85 31.99 36.38
N SER A 155 13.37 33.17 36.09
CA SER A 155 13.17 34.34 36.95
C SER A 155 11.68 34.69 36.94
N LYS A 156 11.06 34.76 38.11
CA LYS A 156 9.66 35.19 38.28
C LYS A 156 9.44 36.53 37.56
N SER A 157 8.55 36.57 36.59
CA SER A 157 8.17 37.81 35.91
C SER A 157 7.51 38.76 36.90
N LYS A 158 8.08 39.96 37.09
CA LYS A 158 7.37 41.05 37.78
C LYS A 158 6.17 41.45 36.92
N LYS A 159 4.97 41.28 37.46
CA LYS A 159 3.70 41.67 36.82
C LYS A 159 3.74 43.18 36.54
N SER A 160 3.80 43.58 35.28
CA SER A 160 3.68 44.99 34.92
C SER A 160 2.24 45.44 35.15
N ARG A 161 2.05 46.39 36.06
CA ARG A 161 0.73 46.95 36.44
C ARG A 161 0.08 47.82 35.35
N THR A 162 0.68 47.89 34.17
CA THR A 162 0.34 48.88 33.13
C THR A 162 -0.48 48.32 31.97
N LYS A 163 -0.69 47.01 31.90
CA LYS A 163 -1.46 46.34 30.84
C LYS A 163 -2.63 45.54 31.40
N SER A 164 -3.58 46.22 32.03
CA SER A 164 -4.93 45.69 32.21
C SER A 164 -5.74 45.93 30.93
N PRO A 165 -6.55 44.97 30.44
CA PRO A 165 -7.34 45.12 29.21
C PRO A 165 -8.39 46.23 29.29
N ALA A 166 -8.83 46.57 30.49
CA ALA A 166 -9.73 47.69 30.75
C ALA A 166 -8.92 48.93 31.15
N ARG A 167 -8.40 49.67 30.18
CA ARG A 167 -8.09 51.09 30.40
C ARG A 167 -9.41 51.85 30.30
N ASP A 168 -10.08 52.07 31.42
CA ASP A 168 -11.18 53.04 31.47
C ASP A 168 -10.57 54.44 31.26
N SER A 169 -10.70 54.97 30.05
CA SER A 169 -10.17 56.27 29.64
C SER A 169 -11.04 57.44 30.09
N ARG A 170 -12.09 57.19 30.89
CA ARG A 170 -13.01 58.23 31.35
C ARG A 170 -12.39 59.05 32.48
N SER A 171 -12.08 60.32 32.19
CA SER A 171 -11.63 61.31 33.18
C SER A 171 -12.74 61.63 34.20
N THR A 172 -12.61 61.10 35.42
CA THR A 172 -13.56 61.31 36.52
C THR A 172 -13.29 62.60 37.32
N ASN A 173 -12.23 63.35 36.99
CA ASN A 173 -11.83 64.56 37.73
C ASN A 173 -12.88 65.66 37.67
N ARG A 174 -13.54 65.84 36.51
CA ARG A 174 -14.58 66.87 36.34
C ARG A 174 -15.83 66.55 37.17
N ALA A 175 -16.21 65.27 37.24
CA ALA A 175 -17.33 64.78 38.05
C ALA A 175 -17.05 64.93 39.56
N LYS A 176 -15.85 64.53 40.02
CA LYS A 176 -15.45 64.69 41.43
C LYS A 176 -15.38 66.16 41.86
N LYS A 177 -14.93 67.06 40.99
CA LYS A 177 -14.88 68.51 41.29
C LYS A 177 -16.28 69.13 41.42
N ARG A 178 -17.24 68.68 40.61
CA ARG A 178 -18.65 69.09 40.72
C ARG A 178 -19.29 68.56 42.01
N ALA A 179 -19.11 67.29 42.33
CA ALA A 179 -19.62 66.69 43.57
C ALA A 179 -19.12 67.43 44.82
N ARG A 180 -17.82 67.74 44.90
CA ARG A 180 -17.23 68.48 46.01
C ARG A 180 -17.74 69.91 46.16
N LYS A 181 -18.14 70.57 45.06
CA LYS A 181 -18.75 71.91 45.12
C LYS A 181 -20.17 71.86 45.67
N ILE A 182 -20.90 70.79 45.38
CA ILE A 182 -22.27 70.57 45.88
C ILE A 182 -22.23 70.24 47.38
N THR A 183 -21.29 69.41 47.83
CA THR A 183 -21.20 69.02 49.25
C THR A 183 -20.55 70.06 50.16
N LYS A 184 -19.94 71.13 49.61
CA LYS A 184 -19.36 72.25 50.38
C LYS A 184 -20.31 73.45 50.57
N LYS A 185 -21.53 73.41 50.03
CA LYS A 185 -22.60 74.36 50.37
C LYS A 185 -23.52 73.73 51.42
N ARG A 186 -23.05 73.68 52.67
CA ARG A 186 -23.84 73.72 53.90
C ARG A 186 -23.03 74.49 54.93
#